data_AF-A0A1D3D8G7-F1
#
_entry.id   AF-A0A1D3D8G7-F1
#
_cell.length_a   1.000
_cell.length_b   1.000
_cell.length_c   1.000
_cell.angle_alpha   90.00
_cell.angle_beta   90.00
_cell.angle_gamma   90.00
#
_symmetry.space_group_name_H-M   'P 1'
#
loop_
_entity.id
_entity.type
_entity.pdbx_description
1 polymer ?
#
loop_
_entity_poly.entity_id
_entity_poly.type
_entity_poly.pdbx_seq_one_letter_code
_entity_poly.pdbx_strand_id
1 'polypeptide(L)'
;MQGDSEEPKQQPGIVELTVEAPLEGGKEYDLIADLGAFTDFSYNPWGPLAPQTVSFVAVATHCSLRVGAAAVAAAAESAEPDGPEAQATAGDEASYELVIAPSGSYAEGDTRAGEGAIAVVRCTEGLAVPSDLVEGADVRNAGMVRCRNGRWDGHLTPCVPRCGPYPSLPEAYEVEEKEEGAAEGLLGASIVIRCTEAAAAGEGEKPQEQTLRCAGGRWEPLKLSCAALCPPLGPSLGHQYSVLLPDGSEPRAAGQGDVEAAAIEGDKRVVSCRDAGVATEQHMEEAEHEQLRQVVQCTEKGWAPPLSFSCNRSCLQPPVPPEGADIQGESLRHGSVWTATCKSGSSMWSAAAATAGVLSHVQVCFFGSRIGVVGMRVCEGVMAAFVLAIELHAVLREQCIHVLPCSLHDGGESPSVLQGPRVYIVSPICGVFAYFLQATKILTACTL
;
A
#
# COMPACT_ATOMS: atom_id res chain seq x y z
N MET A 1 74.11 15.83 65.47
CA MET A 1 73.26 17.01 65.21
C MET A 1 71.83 16.50 65.15
N GLN A 2 71.15 16.51 66.30
CA GLN A 2 69.71 16.26 66.41
C GLN A 2 69.05 17.62 66.23
N GLY A 3 68.24 17.77 65.19
CA GLY A 3 67.47 18.97 64.93
C GLY A 3 66.22 18.96 65.79
N ASP A 4 66.10 19.94 66.68
CA ASP A 4 64.87 20.25 67.40
C ASP A 4 63.76 20.51 66.39
N SER A 5 62.72 19.67 66.43
CA SER A 5 61.49 19.88 65.68
C SER A 5 60.58 20.72 66.58
N GLU A 6 60.53 22.03 66.34
CA GLU A 6 59.58 22.91 67.01
C GLU A 6 58.14 22.50 66.64
N GLU A 7 57.35 22.09 67.63
CA GLU A 7 55.90 21.90 67.47
C GLU A 7 55.22 23.24 67.14
N PRO A 8 54.38 23.32 66.10
CA PRO A 8 53.70 24.54 65.73
C PRO A 8 52.67 24.91 66.82
N LYS A 9 52.79 26.14 67.35
CA LYS A 9 51.80 26.75 68.24
C LYS A 9 50.46 26.89 67.52
N GLN A 10 49.52 25.98 67.77
CA GLN A 10 48.15 26.08 67.26
C GLN A 10 47.50 27.38 67.75
N GLN A 11 47.05 28.22 66.81
CA GLN A 11 46.25 29.40 67.13
C GLN A 11 44.84 28.94 67.55
N PRO A 12 44.32 29.39 68.70
CA PRO A 12 42.98 29.02 69.14
C PRO A 12 41.91 29.56 68.17
N GLY A 13 41.07 28.67 67.65
CA GLY A 13 39.85 29.03 66.91
C GLY A 13 39.82 28.67 65.42
N ILE A 14 40.85 28.05 64.86
CA ILE A 14 40.81 27.51 63.49
C ILE A 14 40.66 25.99 63.58
N VAL A 15 39.55 25.48 63.04
CA VAL A 15 39.30 24.04 62.91
C VAL A 15 39.51 23.68 61.44
N GLU A 16 40.53 22.88 61.16
CA GLU A 16 40.72 22.30 59.84
C GLU A 16 39.79 21.08 59.70
N LEU A 17 38.83 21.18 58.77
CA LEU A 17 37.95 20.07 58.45
C LEU A 17 38.61 19.18 57.40
N THR A 18 38.93 17.95 57.79
CA THR A 18 39.31 16.91 56.81
C THR A 18 38.06 16.15 56.44
N VAL A 19 37.63 16.28 55.19
CA VAL A 19 36.49 15.52 54.65
C VAL A 19 37.00 14.24 54.02
N GLU A 20 36.39 13.11 54.39
CA GLU A 20 36.78 11.78 53.87
C GLU A 20 36.39 11.60 52.40
N ALA A 21 35.35 12.29 51.95
CA ALA A 21 34.86 12.26 50.57
C ALA A 21 34.99 13.66 49.93
N PRO A 22 35.34 13.75 48.64
CA PRO A 22 35.39 15.02 47.94
C PRO A 22 34.00 15.68 47.90
N LEU A 23 33.96 16.99 48.17
CA LEU A 23 32.73 17.77 48.09
C LEU A 23 32.32 17.94 46.61
N GLU A 24 31.09 17.53 46.28
CA GLU A 24 30.43 17.82 45.01
C GLU A 24 30.13 19.32 44.90
N GLY A 25 30.54 19.96 43.80
CA GLY A 25 30.23 21.36 43.52
C GLY A 25 28.73 21.63 43.39
N GLY A 26 28.30 22.77 43.93
CA GLY A 26 26.90 23.22 43.95
C GLY A 26 26.01 22.51 44.95
N LYS A 27 26.53 21.57 45.76
CA LYS A 27 25.78 20.88 46.81
C LYS A 27 25.88 21.65 48.13
N GLU A 28 24.76 21.77 48.81
CA GLU A 28 24.68 22.32 50.16
C GLU A 28 25.05 21.21 51.16
N TYR A 29 25.94 21.55 52.10
CA TYR A 29 26.38 20.68 53.16
C TYR A 29 26.09 21.33 54.49
N ASP A 30 25.54 20.54 55.41
CA ASP A 30 25.32 20.93 56.79
C ASP A 30 26.51 20.46 57.63
N LEU A 31 27.22 21.41 58.22
CA LEU A 31 28.20 21.12 59.25
C LEU A 31 27.51 21.16 60.60
N ILE A 32 27.32 19.98 61.18
CA ILE A 32 26.79 19.84 62.54
C ILE A 32 27.99 19.74 63.47
N ALA A 33 28.26 20.84 64.19
CA ALA A 33 29.24 20.83 65.25
C ALA A 33 28.55 20.48 66.57
N ASP A 34 28.87 19.31 67.12
CA ASP A 34 28.60 19.02 68.53
C ASP A 34 29.56 19.86 69.37
N LEU A 35 29.16 21.11 69.59
CA LEU A 35 29.80 21.94 70.61
C LEU A 35 29.49 21.27 71.94
N GLY A 36 30.45 20.47 72.44
CA GLY A 36 30.36 19.88 73.76
C GLY A 36 30.04 20.94 74.82
N ALA A 37 29.61 20.50 76.01
CA ALA A 37 29.32 21.44 77.09
C ALA A 37 30.58 22.26 77.42
N PHE A 38 30.52 23.58 77.27
CA PHE A 38 31.55 24.45 77.80
C PHE A 38 31.47 24.35 79.33
N THR A 39 32.49 23.76 79.92
CA THR A 39 32.67 23.84 81.37
C THR A 39 33.49 25.07 81.70
N ASP A 40 33.13 25.77 82.78
CA ASP A 40 34.02 26.79 83.34
C ASP A 40 35.31 26.13 83.91
N PHE A 41 36.26 26.95 84.41
CA PHE A 41 37.46 26.45 85.11
C PHE A 41 37.15 25.61 86.37
N SER A 42 35.88 25.54 86.78
CA SER A 42 35.39 24.77 87.93
C SER A 42 34.63 23.50 87.50
N TYR A 43 34.68 23.13 86.22
CA TYR A 43 33.96 21.98 85.65
C TYR A 43 32.43 22.07 85.72
N ASN A 44 31.84 23.24 85.92
CA ASN A 44 30.38 23.39 85.87
C ASN A 44 29.92 23.41 84.41
N PRO A 45 29.10 22.45 83.95
CA PRO A 45 28.58 22.48 82.60
C PRO A 45 27.56 23.60 82.50
N TRP A 46 27.87 24.62 81.71
CA TRP A 46 26.85 25.48 81.15
C TRP A 46 26.09 24.56 80.18
N GLY A 47 24.78 24.37 80.40
CA GLY A 47 23.98 23.29 79.80
C GLY A 47 24.20 23.08 78.28
N PRO A 48 23.79 21.93 77.73
CA PRO A 48 24.13 21.56 76.36
C PRO A 48 23.80 22.69 75.39
N LEU A 49 24.80 23.17 74.67
CA LEU A 49 24.56 24.05 73.54
C LEU A 49 23.74 23.23 72.54
N ALA A 50 22.63 23.79 72.06
CA ALA A 50 21.92 23.18 70.96
C ALA A 50 22.89 22.98 69.78
N PRO A 51 22.81 21.87 69.03
CA PRO A 51 23.61 21.69 67.84
C PRO A 51 23.52 22.94 66.97
N GLN A 52 24.65 23.55 66.67
CA GLN A 52 24.69 24.66 65.72
C GLN A 52 25.01 24.07 64.36
N THR A 53 24.03 24.18 63.45
CA THR A 53 24.20 23.80 62.06
C THR A 53 24.66 25.01 61.27
N VAL A 54 25.81 24.88 60.60
CA VAL A 54 26.27 25.85 59.61
C VAL A 54 26.11 25.21 58.23
N SER A 55 25.21 25.75 57.40
CA SER A 55 25.10 25.31 56.01
C SER A 55 26.05 26.10 55.12
N PHE A 56 26.70 25.40 54.18
CA PHE A 56 27.55 26.03 53.17
C PHE A 56 27.39 25.29 51.84
N VAL A 57 27.60 26.03 50.74
CA VAL A 57 27.57 25.45 49.39
C VAL A 57 29.01 25.26 48.93
N ALA A 58 29.37 24.04 48.57
CA ALA A 58 30.68 23.80 47.95
C ALA A 58 30.70 24.43 46.56
N VAL A 59 31.63 25.35 46.29
CA VAL A 59 31.78 25.97 44.97
C VAL A 59 32.95 25.30 44.27
N ALA A 60 32.69 24.66 43.13
CA ALA A 60 33.76 24.20 42.25
C ALA A 60 33.99 25.21 41.12
N THR A 61 35.26 25.42 40.77
CA THR A 61 35.67 26.34 39.71
C THR A 61 35.44 25.80 38.30
N HIS A 62 35.03 24.53 38.21
CA HIS A 62 34.86 23.81 36.96
C HIS A 62 33.72 22.79 37.05
N CYS A 63 33.03 22.59 35.94
CA CYS A 63 32.05 21.52 35.76
C CYS A 63 32.69 20.27 35.15
N SER A 64 32.17 19.11 35.55
CA SER A 64 32.52 17.84 34.91
C SER A 64 31.96 17.76 33.49
N LEU A 65 32.58 17.00 32.58
CA LEU A 65 32.08 16.78 31.21
C LEU A 65 30.89 15.80 31.12
N ARG A 66 30.16 15.60 32.21
CA ARG A 66 28.96 14.78 32.25
C ARG A 66 27.75 15.65 32.54
N VAL A 67 26.62 15.33 31.92
CA VAL A 67 25.34 15.92 32.30
C VAL A 67 25.03 15.44 33.71
N GLY A 68 24.80 16.36 34.65
CA GLY A 68 24.58 15.98 36.04
C GLY A 68 23.20 15.36 36.24
N ALA A 69 23.10 14.35 37.11
CA ALA A 69 21.86 13.70 37.52
C ALA A 69 20.67 14.63 37.76
N ALA A 70 20.89 15.83 38.29
CA ALA A 70 19.81 16.81 38.52
C ALA A 70 19.15 17.31 37.21
N ALA A 71 19.94 17.57 36.16
CA ALA A 71 19.43 18.02 34.87
C ALA A 71 18.69 16.87 34.15
N VAL A 72 19.20 15.65 34.30
CA VAL A 72 18.60 14.43 33.75
C VAL A 72 17.30 14.08 34.46
N ALA A 73 17.24 14.20 35.79
CA ALA A 73 16.01 13.99 36.56
C ALA A 73 14.91 14.99 36.17
N ALA A 74 15.26 16.27 35.96
CA ALA A 74 14.32 17.27 35.47
C ALA A 74 13.79 16.95 34.06
N ALA A 75 14.66 16.44 33.18
CA ALA A 75 14.25 15.98 31.85
C ALA A 75 13.31 14.77 31.94
N ALA A 76 13.61 13.79 32.80
CA ALA A 76 12.75 12.62 33.02
C ALA A 76 11.36 12.99 33.56
N GLU A 77 11.26 13.97 34.45
CA GLU A 77 9.97 14.47 34.96
C GLU A 77 9.11 15.07 33.85
N SER A 78 9.73 15.76 32.88
CA SER A 78 9.02 16.30 31.73
C SER A 78 8.59 15.26 30.68
N ALA A 79 9.10 14.01 30.75
CA ALA A 79 8.77 12.92 29.83
C ALA A 79 7.51 12.11 30.22
N GLU A 80 6.74 12.55 31.22
CA GLU A 80 5.56 11.85 31.77
C GLU A 80 4.47 11.38 30.77
N PRO A 81 4.15 12.07 29.65
CA PRO A 81 3.06 11.60 28.79
C PRO A 81 3.35 10.33 27.98
N ASP A 82 4.64 9.96 27.79
CA ASP A 82 5.03 8.93 26.82
C ASP A 82 5.29 7.53 27.41
N GLY A 83 5.02 7.35 28.70
CA GLY A 83 5.09 6.06 29.40
C GLY A 83 6.43 5.78 30.12
N PRO A 84 6.51 4.67 30.88
CA PRO A 84 7.61 4.41 31.79
C PRO A 84 8.96 4.13 31.09
N GLU A 85 8.94 3.63 29.85
CA GLU A 85 10.17 3.39 29.07
C GLU A 85 10.84 4.71 28.64
N ALA A 86 10.04 5.73 28.29
CA ALA A 86 10.52 7.06 27.95
C ALA A 86 11.14 7.76 29.17
N GLN A 87 10.48 7.67 30.34
CA GLN A 87 11.00 8.21 31.60
C GLN A 87 12.32 7.55 32.02
N ALA A 88 12.42 6.23 31.92
CA ALA A 88 13.63 5.50 32.28
C ALA A 88 14.81 5.93 31.38
N THR A 89 14.56 6.12 30.07
CA THR A 89 15.59 6.55 29.12
C THR A 89 16.00 8.02 29.33
N ALA A 90 15.03 8.91 29.52
CA ALA A 90 15.29 10.32 29.82
C ALA A 90 15.98 10.53 31.18
N GLY A 91 15.83 9.56 32.10
CA GLY A 91 16.49 9.53 33.40
C GLY A 91 17.94 9.02 33.39
N ASP A 92 18.44 8.52 32.25
CA ASP A 92 19.80 7.98 32.14
C ASP A 92 20.78 9.06 31.67
N GLU A 93 21.87 9.28 32.42
CA GLU A 93 22.95 10.19 32.04
C GLU A 93 23.62 9.78 30.71
N ALA A 94 23.60 8.47 30.37
CA ALA A 94 24.15 7.96 29.13
C ALA A 94 23.33 8.34 27.89
N SER A 95 22.10 8.82 28.05
CA SER A 95 21.24 9.28 26.95
C SER A 95 21.66 10.63 26.37
N TYR A 96 22.58 11.33 27.04
CA TYR A 96 22.99 12.69 26.71
C TYR A 96 24.50 12.79 26.46
N GLU A 97 24.86 13.42 25.35
CA GLU A 97 26.22 13.78 24.96
C GLU A 97 26.41 15.30 25.12
N LEU A 98 27.40 15.70 25.94
CA LEU A 98 27.68 17.11 26.19
C LEU A 98 28.76 17.62 25.23
N VAL A 99 28.40 18.58 24.37
CA VAL A 99 29.31 19.21 23.40
C VAL A 99 29.58 20.65 23.83
N ILE A 100 30.80 20.92 24.30
CA ILE A 100 31.20 22.28 24.69
C ILE A 100 31.35 23.14 23.45
N ALA A 101 30.68 24.30 23.44
CA ALA A 101 30.86 25.26 22.36
C ALA A 101 32.31 25.82 22.40
N PRO A 102 33.04 25.84 21.28
CA PRO A 102 34.40 26.36 21.23
C PRO A 102 34.38 27.90 21.34
N SER A 103 34.20 28.42 22.55
CA SER A 103 34.20 29.85 22.83
C SER A 103 35.51 30.36 23.46
N GLY A 104 36.53 29.49 23.60
CA GLY A 104 37.85 29.86 24.08
C GLY A 104 38.86 28.76 23.79
N SER A 105 40.15 29.10 23.69
CA SER A 105 41.24 28.17 23.44
C SER A 105 41.38 27.18 24.61
N TYR A 106 40.72 26.03 24.52
CA TYR A 106 40.92 24.93 25.46
C TYR A 106 42.20 24.19 25.06
N ALA A 107 43.05 23.90 26.06
CA ALA A 107 44.14 22.97 25.88
C ALA A 107 43.55 21.57 25.66
N GLU A 108 43.89 20.97 24.54
CA GLU A 108 43.47 19.62 24.14
C GLU A 108 43.86 18.63 25.24
N GLY A 109 42.87 18.09 25.97
CA GLY A 109 43.07 17.12 27.05
C GLY A 109 42.56 17.53 28.44
N ASP A 110 42.08 18.76 28.66
CA ASP A 110 41.46 19.12 29.94
C ASP A 110 39.99 18.67 29.99
N THR A 111 39.66 17.76 30.90
CA THR A 111 38.32 17.17 31.03
C THR A 111 37.37 18.04 31.85
N ARG A 112 37.56 19.37 31.83
CA ARG A 112 36.92 20.31 32.76
C ARG A 112 36.43 21.54 32.00
N ALA A 113 35.18 21.91 32.21
CA ALA A 113 34.62 23.15 31.70
C ALA A 113 34.77 24.24 32.76
N GLY A 114 35.31 25.41 32.39
CA GLY A 114 35.41 26.54 33.32
C GLY A 114 34.03 27.09 33.71
N GLU A 115 33.96 27.77 34.86
CA GLU A 115 32.76 28.51 35.28
C GLU A 115 32.25 29.43 34.16
N GLY A 116 30.94 29.42 33.92
CA GLY A 116 30.29 30.19 32.85
C GLY A 116 30.38 29.58 31.45
N ALA A 117 31.10 28.46 31.26
CA ALA A 117 31.13 27.74 30.00
C ALA A 117 29.71 27.32 29.57
N ILE A 118 29.45 27.33 28.26
CA ILE A 118 28.18 26.92 27.66
C ILE A 118 28.43 25.63 26.89
N ALA A 119 27.58 24.63 27.13
CA ALA A 119 27.58 23.39 26.38
C ALA A 119 26.22 23.15 25.74
N VAL A 120 26.24 22.62 24.52
CA VAL A 120 25.07 22.10 23.83
C VAL A 120 24.95 20.63 24.20
N VAL A 121 23.77 20.22 24.66
CA VAL A 121 23.52 18.83 25.00
C VAL A 121 22.80 18.16 23.84
N ARG A 122 23.32 17.03 23.40
CA ARG A 122 22.75 16.23 22.31
C ARG A 122 22.26 14.89 22.82
N CYS A 123 21.21 14.36 22.22
CA CYS A 123 20.81 12.98 22.42
C CYS A 123 21.82 12.03 21.76
N THR A 124 22.12 10.92 22.42
CA THR A 124 22.97 9.86 21.87
C THR A 124 22.31 9.15 20.68
N GLU A 125 23.07 8.30 19.98
CA GLU A 125 22.56 7.55 18.84
C GLU A 125 21.33 6.70 19.21
N GLY A 126 20.30 6.72 18.35
CA GLY A 126 19.03 6.03 18.58
C GLY A 126 18.02 6.82 19.42
N LEU A 127 18.42 7.95 20.02
CA LEU A 127 17.54 8.84 20.77
C LEU A 127 17.27 10.13 19.99
N ALA A 128 16.15 10.78 20.30
CA ALA A 128 15.79 12.09 19.77
C ALA A 128 15.00 12.88 20.80
N VAL A 129 14.83 14.17 20.53
CA VAL A 129 13.90 15.03 21.24
C VAL A 129 12.50 14.89 20.60
N PRO A 130 11.40 14.88 21.39
CA PRO A 130 10.03 14.88 20.85
C PRO A 130 9.81 16.01 19.83
N SER A 131 9.20 15.71 18.68
CA SER A 131 9.07 16.68 17.57
C SER A 131 8.14 17.85 17.89
N ASP A 132 7.20 17.67 18.80
CA ASP A 132 6.29 18.71 19.29
C ASP A 132 6.98 19.79 20.13
N LEU A 133 8.19 19.50 20.64
CA LEU A 133 8.97 20.41 21.46
C LEU A 133 10.08 21.14 20.69
N VAL A 134 10.37 20.74 19.44
CA VAL A 134 11.49 21.28 18.65
C VAL A 134 10.98 22.05 17.44
N GLU A 135 11.01 23.37 17.53
CA GLU A 135 10.88 24.25 16.37
C GLU A 135 12.24 24.35 15.65
N GLY A 136 12.65 23.32 14.89
CA GLY A 136 13.91 23.38 14.11
C GLY A 136 14.55 22.06 13.68
N ALA A 137 15.68 22.19 12.97
CA ALA A 137 16.29 21.14 12.15
C ALA A 137 17.21 20.13 12.88
N ASP A 138 17.45 20.26 14.19
CA ASP A 138 18.31 19.32 14.93
C ASP A 138 17.53 18.57 16.01
N VAL A 139 16.90 17.46 15.61
CA VAL A 139 16.16 16.54 16.49
C VAL A 139 17.02 15.89 17.58
N ARG A 140 18.35 16.05 17.53
CA ARG A 140 19.25 15.59 18.58
C ARG A 140 19.55 16.67 19.61
N ASN A 141 19.21 17.94 19.37
CA ASN A 141 19.57 19.01 20.30
C ASN A 141 18.60 19.06 21.49
N ALA A 142 19.05 18.49 22.62
CA ALA A 142 18.30 18.46 23.88
C ALA A 142 18.32 19.80 24.63
N GLY A 143 19.12 20.78 24.18
CA GLY A 143 19.17 22.12 24.76
C GLY A 143 20.57 22.61 25.07
N MET A 144 20.64 23.68 25.85
CA MET A 144 21.89 24.33 26.25
C MET A 144 21.98 24.43 27.77
N VAL A 145 23.15 24.11 28.32
CA VAL A 145 23.45 24.23 29.74
C VAL A 145 24.64 25.15 29.97
N ARG A 146 24.65 25.82 31.11
CA ARG A 146 25.74 26.71 31.54
C ARG A 146 26.37 26.17 32.82
N CYS A 147 27.69 26.13 32.87
CA CYS A 147 28.41 25.77 34.08
C CYS A 147 28.25 26.88 35.13
N ARG A 148 27.68 26.55 36.30
CA ARG A 148 27.52 27.43 37.47
C ARG A 148 27.89 26.72 38.77
N ASN A 149 28.85 27.26 39.50
CA ASN A 149 29.37 26.71 40.75
C ASN A 149 29.78 25.22 40.65
N GLY A 150 30.25 24.80 39.47
CA GLY A 150 30.62 23.41 39.19
C GLY A 150 29.46 22.45 38.89
N ARG A 151 28.24 22.95 38.70
CA ARG A 151 27.09 22.19 38.19
C ARG A 151 26.62 22.74 36.85
N TRP A 152 26.15 21.87 35.97
CA TRP A 152 25.44 22.29 34.76
C TRP A 152 24.03 22.76 35.12
N ASP A 153 23.75 24.02 34.81
CA ASP A 153 22.46 24.68 35.02
C ASP A 153 21.78 24.95 33.68
N GLY A 154 20.52 24.54 33.54
CA GLY A 154 19.75 24.67 32.30
C GLY A 154 18.59 23.66 32.24
N HIS A 155 17.64 23.93 31.35
CA HIS A 155 16.54 23.02 31.05
C HIS A 155 16.91 22.15 29.86
N LEU A 156 16.80 20.83 30.05
CA LEU A 156 17.01 19.85 28.99
C LEU A 156 15.67 19.26 28.58
N THR A 157 15.48 19.14 27.27
CA THR A 157 14.38 18.39 26.71
C THR A 157 14.69 16.89 26.83
N PRO A 158 13.71 16.03 27.17
CA PRO A 158 13.96 14.61 27.35
C PRO A 158 14.44 13.95 26.05
N CYS A 159 15.51 13.17 26.15
CA CYS A 159 15.96 12.31 25.07
C CYS A 159 15.21 10.97 25.18
N VAL A 160 14.41 10.67 24.17
CA VAL A 160 13.54 9.50 24.14
C VAL A 160 13.92 8.56 22.99
N PRO A 161 13.61 7.25 23.09
CA PRO A 161 13.88 6.30 22.02
C PRO A 161 13.15 6.65 20.72
N ARG A 162 13.86 6.57 19.58
CA ARG A 162 13.27 6.66 18.23
C ARG A 162 12.65 5.32 17.83
N CYS A 163 11.58 5.34 17.05
CA CYS A 163 10.97 4.11 16.51
C CYS A 163 11.76 3.48 15.37
N GLY A 164 12.67 4.25 14.76
CA GLY A 164 13.36 3.85 13.52
C GLY A 164 12.43 3.90 12.30
N PRO A 165 12.99 3.66 11.11
CA PRO A 165 12.22 3.72 9.87
C PRO A 165 11.06 2.73 9.90
N TYR A 166 9.86 3.18 9.52
CA TYR A 166 8.70 2.29 9.42
C TYR A 166 8.96 1.21 8.36
N PRO A 167 8.69 -0.08 8.66
CA PRO A 167 8.98 -1.16 7.72
C PRO A 167 8.18 -1.02 6.43
N SER A 168 8.78 -1.43 5.31
CA SER A 168 8.08 -1.50 4.02
C SER A 168 6.91 -2.47 4.08
N LEU A 169 5.71 -2.00 3.77
CA LEU A 169 4.49 -2.83 3.70
C LEU A 169 4.32 -3.46 2.30
N PRO A 170 3.49 -4.51 2.18
CA PRO A 170 3.07 -5.05 0.88
C PRO A 170 2.35 -4.01 0.01
N GLU A 171 2.25 -4.26 -1.31
CA GLU A 171 1.63 -3.36 -2.30
C GLU A 171 0.14 -3.04 -2.04
N ALA A 172 -0.53 -3.80 -1.17
CA ALA A 172 -1.90 -3.55 -0.75
C ALA A 172 -2.06 -2.33 0.17
N TYR A 173 -0.95 -1.78 0.69
CA TYR A 173 -0.94 -0.67 1.63
C TYR A 173 -0.23 0.54 1.00
N GLU A 174 -0.80 1.72 1.24
CA GLU A 174 -0.20 3.01 0.96
C GLU A 174 0.15 3.67 2.30
N VAL A 175 1.38 4.18 2.42
CA VAL A 175 1.85 4.90 3.61
C VAL A 175 1.94 6.38 3.25
N GLU A 176 1.10 7.20 3.88
CA GLU A 176 1.11 8.65 3.77
C GLU A 176 1.78 9.26 5.02
N GLU A 177 2.83 10.05 4.80
CA GLU A 177 3.51 10.78 5.86
C GLU A 177 2.76 12.10 6.13
N LYS A 178 2.33 12.30 7.39
CA LYS A 178 1.66 13.55 7.76
C LYS A 178 2.63 14.74 7.82
N GLU A 179 3.89 14.45 8.14
CA GLU A 179 5.01 15.38 8.24
C GLU A 179 6.18 14.78 7.47
N GLU A 180 6.94 15.61 6.75
CA GLU A 180 8.08 15.14 5.95
C GLU A 180 9.12 14.46 6.87
N GLY A 181 9.45 13.19 6.58
CA GLY A 181 10.37 12.41 7.41
C GLY A 181 9.69 11.71 8.61
N ALA A 182 8.37 11.74 8.72
CA ALA A 182 7.64 11.01 9.76
C ALA A 182 7.94 9.50 9.71
N ALA A 183 8.13 8.94 8.51
CA ALA A 183 8.47 7.54 8.33
C ALA A 183 9.86 7.18 8.87
N GLU A 184 10.74 8.15 9.19
CA GLU A 184 12.04 7.90 9.83
C GLU A 184 11.93 7.57 11.33
N GLY A 185 10.72 7.62 11.90
CA GLY A 185 10.44 7.22 13.28
C GLY A 185 10.93 8.21 14.31
N LEU A 186 10.70 9.50 14.08
CA LEU A 186 10.80 10.52 15.13
C LEU A 186 9.71 10.27 16.18
N LEU A 187 9.99 10.53 17.46
CA LEU A 187 8.97 10.39 18.50
C LEU A 187 7.83 11.38 18.24
N GLY A 188 6.59 10.92 18.39
CA GLY A 188 5.40 11.71 18.10
C GLY A 188 5.05 11.75 16.61
N ALA A 189 5.96 11.29 15.73
CA ALA A 189 5.66 11.16 14.32
C ALA A 189 4.42 10.29 14.12
N SER A 190 3.59 10.70 13.17
CA SER A 190 2.39 9.99 12.78
C SER A 190 2.40 9.72 11.29
N ILE A 191 2.11 8.47 10.93
CA ILE A 191 1.91 8.03 9.56
C ILE A 191 0.47 7.56 9.41
N VAL A 192 -0.11 7.80 8.24
CA VAL A 192 -1.45 7.32 7.89
C VAL A 192 -1.27 6.17 6.92
N ILE A 193 -1.76 4.99 7.29
CA ILE A 193 -1.74 3.80 6.43
C ILE A 193 -3.12 3.63 5.85
N ARG A 194 -3.21 3.50 4.53
CA ARG A 194 -4.44 3.30 3.78
C ARG A 194 -4.37 2.02 2.96
N CYS A 195 -5.51 1.43 2.64
CA CYS A 195 -5.57 0.45 1.56
C CYS A 195 -5.47 1.16 0.21
N THR A 196 -4.70 0.59 -0.72
CA THR A 196 -4.63 1.11 -2.09
C THR A 196 -5.98 0.94 -2.81
N GLU A 197 -6.21 1.62 -3.94
CA GLU A 197 -7.44 1.42 -4.73
C GLU A 197 -7.61 -0.02 -5.25
N ALA A 198 -6.51 -0.77 -5.36
CA ALA A 198 -6.48 -2.17 -5.75
C ALA A 198 -6.67 -3.15 -4.56
N ALA A 199 -6.84 -2.62 -3.35
CA ALA A 199 -7.05 -3.38 -2.13
C ALA A 199 -8.30 -2.87 -1.39
N ALA A 200 -8.90 -3.70 -0.57
CA ALA A 200 -9.97 -3.27 0.33
C ALA A 200 -9.66 -3.69 1.77
N ALA A 201 -10.07 -2.85 2.72
CA ALA A 201 -10.19 -3.29 4.10
C ALA A 201 -11.19 -4.45 4.16
N GLY A 202 -10.79 -5.54 4.83
CA GLY A 202 -11.61 -6.76 4.92
C GLY A 202 -13.03 -6.51 5.44
N GLU A 203 -13.96 -7.41 5.08
CA GLU A 203 -15.40 -7.32 5.31
C GLU A 203 -15.77 -6.82 6.72
N GLY A 204 -16.52 -5.72 6.77
CA GLY A 204 -16.94 -5.01 7.98
C GLY A 204 -16.83 -3.50 7.82
N GLU A 205 -17.54 -2.73 8.66
CA GLU A 205 -17.45 -1.27 8.75
C GLU A 205 -16.11 -0.86 9.42
N LYS A 206 -15.00 -1.42 8.93
CA LYS A 206 -13.66 -1.12 9.39
C LYS A 206 -13.17 0.14 8.68
N PRO A 207 -12.39 0.99 9.35
CA PRO A 207 -11.82 2.16 8.73
C PRO A 207 -10.89 1.73 7.59
N GLN A 208 -10.95 2.41 6.44
CA GLN A 208 -10.04 2.20 5.29
C GLN A 208 -8.65 2.80 5.54
N GLU A 209 -8.48 3.51 6.65
CA GLU A 209 -7.24 4.14 7.06
C GLU A 209 -6.96 3.94 8.56
N GLN A 210 -5.69 3.83 8.93
CA GLN A 210 -5.24 3.80 10.31
C GLN A 210 -4.06 4.75 10.47
N THR A 211 -4.17 5.69 11.41
CA THR A 211 -3.03 6.49 11.84
C THR A 211 -2.23 5.69 12.87
N LEU A 212 -0.94 5.49 12.60
CA LEU A 212 0.01 4.93 13.56
C LEU A 212 0.88 6.05 14.12
N ARG A 213 1.11 6.00 15.43
CA ARG A 213 2.02 6.91 16.12
C ARG A 213 3.29 6.19 16.56
N CYS A 214 4.40 6.92 16.55
CA CYS A 214 5.63 6.50 17.19
C CYS A 214 5.61 6.88 18.67
N ALA A 215 5.52 5.89 19.56
CA ALA A 215 5.48 6.09 21.01
C ALA A 215 6.42 5.12 21.72
N GLY A 216 7.22 5.62 22.67
CA GLY A 216 8.16 4.79 23.44
C GLY A 216 9.17 4.03 22.58
N GLY A 217 9.64 4.61 21.46
CA GLY A 217 10.55 3.94 20.54
C GLY A 217 9.95 2.77 19.76
N ARG A 218 8.62 2.63 19.72
CA ARG A 218 7.94 1.63 18.91
C ARG A 218 6.78 2.25 18.14
N TRP A 219 6.61 1.79 16.90
CA TRP A 219 5.41 2.10 16.15
C TRP A 219 4.20 1.37 16.75
N GLU A 220 3.08 2.06 16.82
CA GLU A 220 1.80 1.42 17.16
C GLU A 220 1.52 0.23 16.22
N PRO A 221 0.88 -0.85 16.70
CA PRO A 221 0.62 -2.01 15.87
C PRO A 221 -0.40 -1.69 14.75
N LEU A 222 -0.05 -2.08 13.52
CA LEU A 222 -0.96 -2.08 12.37
C LEU A 222 -2.10 -3.08 12.63
N LYS A 223 -3.32 -2.56 12.75
CA LYS A 223 -4.58 -3.31 12.92
C LYS A 223 -5.39 -3.34 11.62
N LEU A 224 -5.14 -2.41 10.71
CA LEU A 224 -5.71 -2.37 9.37
C LEU A 224 -5.20 -3.58 8.58
N SER A 225 -6.13 -4.32 7.98
CA SER A 225 -5.84 -5.48 7.13
C SER A 225 -6.38 -5.17 5.74
N CYS A 226 -5.47 -4.77 4.84
CA CYS A 226 -5.75 -4.60 3.42
C CYS A 226 -5.44 -5.91 2.70
N ALA A 227 -6.40 -6.40 1.93
CA ALA A 227 -6.25 -7.56 1.08
C ALA A 227 -6.38 -7.14 -0.38
N ALA A 228 -5.59 -7.77 -1.25
CA ALA A 228 -5.67 -7.53 -2.69
C ALA A 228 -7.07 -7.88 -3.20
N LEU A 229 -7.59 -7.03 -4.10
CA LEU A 229 -8.85 -7.26 -4.77
C LEU A 229 -8.61 -8.04 -6.06
N CYS A 230 -9.33 -9.13 -6.25
CA CYS A 230 -9.40 -9.76 -7.56
C CYS A 230 -10.32 -8.97 -8.50
N PRO A 231 -9.95 -8.83 -9.78
CA PRO A 231 -10.79 -8.17 -10.77
C PRO A 231 -12.14 -8.89 -10.92
N PRO A 232 -13.21 -8.18 -11.31
CA PRO A 232 -14.51 -8.79 -11.52
C PRO A 232 -14.46 -9.89 -12.58
N LEU A 233 -14.99 -11.08 -12.25
CA LEU A 233 -15.03 -12.23 -13.16
C LEU A 233 -16.02 -12.04 -14.31
N GLY A 234 -17.20 -11.47 -14.07
CA GLY A 234 -18.25 -11.40 -15.08
C GLY A 234 -17.84 -10.72 -16.38
N PRO A 235 -17.27 -9.50 -16.36
CA PRO A 235 -16.95 -8.78 -17.58
C PRO A 235 -15.78 -9.41 -18.34
N SER A 236 -14.84 -10.05 -17.63
CA SER A 236 -13.65 -10.67 -18.21
C SER A 236 -13.96 -12.03 -18.86
N LEU A 237 -14.95 -12.77 -18.35
CA LEU A 237 -15.37 -14.05 -18.92
C LEU A 237 -16.38 -13.91 -20.06
N GLY A 238 -17.14 -12.82 -20.09
CA GLY A 238 -18.17 -12.55 -21.10
C GLY A 238 -19.54 -13.15 -20.75
N HIS A 239 -20.58 -12.74 -21.49
CA HIS A 239 -21.99 -13.00 -21.17
C HIS A 239 -22.43 -14.48 -21.16
N GLN A 240 -21.60 -15.37 -21.66
CA GLN A 240 -21.85 -16.81 -21.71
C GLN A 240 -21.57 -17.54 -20.38
N TYR A 241 -20.95 -16.86 -19.42
CA TYR A 241 -20.74 -17.39 -18.07
C TYR A 241 -21.69 -16.71 -17.08
N SER A 242 -22.08 -17.46 -16.05
CA SER A 242 -22.73 -16.97 -14.85
C SER A 242 -21.78 -17.18 -13.67
N VAL A 243 -21.65 -16.16 -12.82
CA VAL A 243 -20.82 -16.19 -11.62
C VAL A 243 -21.74 -16.13 -10.42
N LEU A 244 -21.72 -17.17 -9.59
CA LEU A 244 -22.54 -17.31 -8.41
C LEU A 244 -21.66 -17.29 -7.15
N LEU A 245 -22.24 -16.90 -6.03
CA LEU A 245 -21.64 -17.10 -4.72
C LEU A 245 -21.69 -18.59 -4.35
N PRO A 246 -20.87 -19.06 -3.39
CA PRO A 246 -20.85 -20.46 -2.96
C PRO A 246 -22.19 -20.94 -2.38
N ASP A 247 -23.02 -20.01 -1.90
CA ASP A 247 -24.38 -20.27 -1.43
C ASP A 247 -25.43 -20.35 -2.56
N GLY A 248 -24.99 -20.21 -3.81
CA GLY A 248 -25.84 -20.22 -5.00
C GLY A 248 -26.54 -18.89 -5.29
N SER A 249 -26.35 -17.86 -4.47
CA SER A 249 -26.92 -16.55 -4.72
C SER A 249 -26.15 -15.80 -5.80
N GLU A 250 -26.85 -15.00 -6.60
CA GLU A 250 -26.18 -14.07 -7.50
C GLU A 250 -25.48 -12.97 -6.68
N PRO A 251 -24.27 -12.54 -7.08
CA PRO A 251 -23.62 -11.40 -6.46
C PRO A 251 -24.58 -10.21 -6.50
N ARG A 252 -25.00 -9.70 -5.34
CA ARG A 252 -25.84 -8.51 -5.28
C ARG A 252 -25.06 -7.36 -5.91
N ALA A 253 -25.52 -6.87 -7.05
CA ALA A 253 -25.05 -5.61 -7.61
C ALA A 253 -25.34 -4.51 -6.58
N ALA A 254 -24.32 -4.09 -5.85
CA ALA A 254 -24.44 -3.07 -4.83
C ALA A 254 -24.71 -1.72 -5.49
N GLY A 255 -25.98 -1.36 -5.66
CA GLY A 255 -26.38 -0.04 -6.13
C GLY A 255 -26.12 0.22 -7.61
N GLN A 256 -27.15 0.69 -8.30
CA GLN A 256 -27.18 1.10 -9.70
C GLN A 256 -26.01 2.02 -10.09
N GLY A 257 -24.96 1.46 -10.69
CA GLY A 257 -23.84 2.20 -11.26
C GLY A 257 -22.49 1.54 -10.95
N ASP A 258 -22.15 0.53 -11.74
CA ASP A 258 -20.78 0.09 -12.02
C ASP A 258 -19.86 -0.21 -10.82
N VAL A 259 -19.81 -1.47 -10.42
CA VAL A 259 -18.64 -2.37 -10.53
C VAL A 259 -19.11 -3.68 -9.89
N GLU A 260 -19.15 -4.75 -10.68
CA GLU A 260 -19.40 -6.10 -10.16
C GLU A 260 -18.43 -6.35 -8.99
N ALA A 261 -18.97 -6.57 -7.78
CA ALA A 261 -18.23 -6.41 -6.53
C ALA A 261 -16.88 -7.13 -6.60
N ALA A 262 -15.80 -6.35 -6.57
CA ALA A 262 -14.44 -6.87 -6.52
C ALA A 262 -14.33 -7.87 -5.36
N ALA A 263 -13.71 -9.01 -5.61
CA ALA A 263 -13.63 -10.06 -4.61
C ALA A 263 -12.38 -9.89 -3.78
N ILE A 264 -12.48 -10.16 -2.49
CA ILE A 264 -11.35 -10.08 -1.56
C ILE A 264 -10.55 -11.39 -1.66
N GLU A 265 -9.24 -11.35 -1.43
CA GLU A 265 -8.43 -12.57 -1.32
C GLU A 265 -9.09 -13.59 -0.37
N GLY A 266 -9.20 -14.83 -0.84
CA GLY A 266 -9.88 -15.92 -0.15
C GLY A 266 -11.33 -16.12 -0.58
N ASP A 267 -11.99 -15.12 -1.19
CA ASP A 267 -13.35 -15.24 -1.70
C ASP A 267 -13.46 -16.34 -2.73
N LYS A 268 -14.55 -17.11 -2.65
CA LYS A 268 -14.86 -18.17 -3.60
C LYS A 268 -16.04 -17.77 -4.45
N ARG A 269 -15.97 -18.09 -5.75
CA ARG A 269 -17.05 -17.92 -6.71
C ARG A 269 -17.25 -19.20 -7.48
N VAL A 270 -18.50 -19.51 -7.81
CA VAL A 270 -18.86 -20.63 -8.67
C VAL A 270 -19.12 -20.08 -10.06
N VAL A 271 -18.27 -20.45 -11.02
CA VAL A 271 -18.47 -20.10 -12.42
C VAL A 271 -19.23 -21.25 -13.09
N SER A 272 -20.25 -20.92 -13.87
CA SER A 272 -21.02 -21.88 -14.69
C SER A 272 -21.44 -21.28 -16.04
N CYS A 273 -21.94 -22.08 -16.98
CA CYS A 273 -22.44 -21.55 -18.26
C CYS A 273 -23.85 -20.94 -18.11
N ARG A 274 -24.06 -19.73 -18.65
CA ARG A 274 -25.31 -18.95 -18.50
C ARG A 274 -26.52 -19.56 -19.21
N ASP A 275 -26.27 -20.33 -20.26
CA ASP A 275 -27.30 -21.03 -21.03
C ASP A 275 -26.77 -22.41 -21.42
N ALA A 276 -26.48 -23.26 -20.42
CA ALA A 276 -26.63 -24.70 -20.67
C ALA A 276 -28.12 -24.89 -20.93
N GLY A 277 -28.50 -24.68 -22.20
CA GLY A 277 -29.89 -24.45 -22.59
C GLY A 277 -30.78 -25.50 -21.97
N VAL A 278 -32.00 -25.08 -21.64
CA VAL A 278 -33.17 -25.90 -21.34
C VAL A 278 -33.35 -26.91 -22.49
N ALA A 279 -32.50 -27.92 -22.54
CA ALA A 279 -32.62 -29.06 -23.42
C ALA A 279 -33.72 -29.89 -22.77
N THR A 280 -34.96 -29.50 -23.07
CA THR A 280 -36.19 -30.28 -22.95
C THR A 280 -36.01 -31.54 -22.08
N GLU A 281 -36.26 -31.34 -20.79
CA GLU A 281 -36.39 -32.20 -19.60
C GLU A 281 -36.39 -33.75 -19.66
N GLN A 282 -36.16 -34.44 -20.78
CA GLN A 282 -36.55 -35.85 -20.85
C GLN A 282 -35.47 -36.93 -20.77
N HIS A 283 -34.16 -36.72 -20.99
CA HIS A 283 -33.20 -37.85 -20.88
C HIS A 283 -31.70 -37.52 -20.69
N MET A 284 -31.32 -36.36 -20.15
CA MET A 284 -29.92 -36.16 -19.71
C MET A 284 -29.81 -36.43 -18.21
N GLU A 285 -29.15 -37.54 -17.86
CA GLU A 285 -28.85 -37.94 -16.49
C GLU A 285 -28.19 -36.79 -15.71
N GLU A 286 -28.63 -36.57 -14.47
CA GLU A 286 -28.16 -35.55 -13.51
C GLU A 286 -26.62 -35.46 -13.34
N ALA A 287 -25.88 -36.50 -13.76
CA ALA A 287 -24.43 -36.61 -13.56
C ALA A 287 -23.57 -35.76 -14.53
N GLU A 288 -24.06 -35.35 -15.71
CA GLU A 288 -23.26 -34.52 -16.64
C GLU A 288 -23.34 -33.02 -16.33
N HIS A 289 -24.37 -32.54 -15.61
CA HIS A 289 -24.50 -31.11 -15.30
C HIS A 289 -23.49 -30.60 -14.25
N GLU A 290 -22.93 -31.48 -13.40
CA GLU A 290 -21.88 -31.08 -12.45
C GLU A 290 -20.55 -30.73 -13.12
N GLN A 291 -20.30 -31.18 -14.36
CA GLN A 291 -19.01 -30.97 -15.03
C GLN A 291 -18.80 -29.55 -15.58
N LEU A 292 -19.85 -28.71 -15.61
CA LEU A 292 -19.79 -27.33 -16.13
C LEU A 292 -19.80 -26.28 -15.01
N ARG A 293 -19.43 -26.68 -13.79
CA ARG A 293 -19.27 -25.78 -12.66
C ARG A 293 -17.85 -25.89 -12.11
N GLN A 294 -17.25 -24.75 -11.83
CA GLN A 294 -15.94 -24.70 -11.19
C GLN A 294 -15.93 -23.62 -10.13
N VAL A 295 -15.44 -24.01 -8.95
CA VAL A 295 -15.16 -23.06 -7.88
C VAL A 295 -13.79 -22.45 -8.15
N VAL A 296 -13.76 -21.13 -8.29
CA VAL A 296 -12.53 -20.34 -8.34
C VAL A 296 -12.41 -19.54 -7.04
N GLN A 297 -11.19 -19.41 -6.55
CA GLN A 297 -10.85 -18.65 -5.36
C GLN A 297 -9.99 -17.45 -5.75
N CYS A 298 -10.30 -16.30 -5.19
CA CYS A 298 -9.46 -15.12 -5.31
C CYS A 298 -8.16 -15.35 -4.53
N THR A 299 -7.02 -15.18 -5.19
CA THR A 299 -5.68 -15.27 -4.60
C THR A 299 -4.93 -13.97 -4.89
N GLU A 300 -3.78 -13.76 -4.25
CA GLU A 300 -2.86 -12.65 -4.55
C GLU A 300 -2.59 -12.46 -6.06
N LYS A 301 -2.58 -13.54 -6.87
CA LYS A 301 -2.33 -13.50 -8.32
C LYS A 301 -3.59 -13.38 -9.19
N GLY A 302 -4.75 -13.14 -8.57
CA GLY A 302 -6.05 -13.19 -9.23
C GLY A 302 -6.77 -14.53 -9.00
N TRP A 303 -7.70 -14.87 -9.89
CA TRP A 303 -8.57 -16.03 -9.74
C TRP A 303 -7.85 -17.35 -10.07
N ALA A 304 -7.93 -18.31 -9.15
CA ALA A 304 -7.35 -19.64 -9.30
C ALA A 304 -8.30 -20.76 -8.80
N PRO A 305 -8.25 -21.98 -9.38
CA PRO A 305 -7.49 -22.33 -10.58
C PRO A 305 -8.10 -21.69 -11.85
N PRO A 306 -7.33 -21.59 -12.95
CA PRO A 306 -7.88 -21.13 -14.23
C PRO A 306 -9.05 -22.03 -14.67
N LEU A 307 -10.00 -21.47 -15.42
CA LEU A 307 -11.18 -22.21 -15.85
C LEU A 307 -10.78 -23.42 -16.72
N SER A 308 -11.26 -24.60 -16.34
CA SER A 308 -11.01 -25.86 -17.05
C SER A 308 -12.04 -26.15 -18.15
N PHE A 309 -13.08 -25.33 -18.27
CA PHE A 309 -14.12 -25.43 -19.29
C PHE A 309 -14.34 -24.11 -20.01
N SER A 310 -14.83 -24.19 -21.24
CA SER A 310 -15.22 -23.04 -22.06
C SER A 310 -16.71 -23.09 -22.37
N CYS A 311 -17.46 -22.07 -21.99
CA CYS A 311 -18.87 -21.95 -22.34
C CYS A 311 -19.01 -21.40 -23.77
N ASN A 312 -19.18 -22.31 -24.72
CA ASN A 312 -19.46 -21.96 -26.11
C ASN A 312 -20.96 -22.05 -26.36
N ARG A 313 -21.55 -21.06 -27.03
CA ARG A 313 -22.92 -21.17 -27.52
C ARG A 313 -22.98 -22.34 -28.52
N SER A 314 -23.86 -23.30 -28.27
CA SER A 314 -24.24 -24.25 -29.30
C SER A 314 -24.90 -23.46 -30.43
N CYS A 315 -24.49 -23.72 -31.67
CA CYS A 315 -25.17 -23.19 -32.83
C CYS A 315 -26.60 -23.72 -32.84
N LEU A 316 -27.55 -22.86 -33.24
CA LEU A 316 -28.89 -23.32 -33.57
C LEU A 316 -28.79 -24.42 -34.62
N GLN A 317 -29.68 -25.41 -34.53
CA GLN A 317 -29.75 -26.47 -35.54
C GLN A 317 -29.82 -25.82 -36.93
N PRO A 318 -28.97 -26.24 -37.88
CA PRO A 318 -28.99 -25.66 -39.21
C PRO A 318 -30.40 -25.80 -39.79
N PRO A 319 -30.87 -24.80 -40.56
CA PRO A 319 -32.19 -24.86 -41.17
C PRO A 319 -32.32 -26.14 -42.00
N VAL A 320 -33.50 -26.75 -41.99
CA VAL A 320 -33.78 -27.94 -42.78
C VAL A 320 -33.47 -27.65 -44.25
N PRO A 321 -32.60 -28.42 -44.93
CA PRO A 321 -32.27 -28.16 -46.32
C PRO A 321 -33.51 -28.25 -47.19
N PRO A 322 -33.62 -27.40 -48.23
CA PRO A 322 -34.66 -27.57 -49.25
C PRO A 322 -34.51 -28.92 -49.96
N GLU A 323 -35.60 -29.42 -50.54
CA GLU A 323 -35.57 -30.64 -51.38
C GLU A 323 -34.52 -30.48 -52.49
N GLY A 324 -33.49 -31.34 -52.45
CA GLY A 324 -32.36 -31.30 -53.40
C GLY A 324 -31.02 -30.86 -52.80
N ALA A 325 -30.95 -30.52 -51.52
CA ALA A 325 -29.70 -30.31 -50.79
C ALA A 325 -29.53 -31.36 -49.67
N ASP A 326 -28.28 -31.72 -49.39
CA ASP A 326 -27.87 -32.47 -48.21
C ASP A 326 -26.94 -31.59 -47.38
N ILE A 327 -27.17 -31.48 -46.07
CA ILE A 327 -26.28 -30.73 -45.18
C ILE A 327 -25.57 -31.73 -44.29
N GLN A 328 -24.25 -31.71 -44.33
CA GLN A 328 -23.37 -32.51 -43.50
C GLN A 328 -22.56 -31.60 -42.59
N GLY A 329 -22.58 -31.87 -41.30
CA GLY A 329 -21.76 -31.18 -40.32
C GLY A 329 -21.35 -32.14 -39.22
N GLU A 330 -20.20 -31.88 -38.62
CA GLU A 330 -19.64 -32.76 -37.60
C GLU A 330 -20.32 -32.54 -36.24
N SER A 331 -20.76 -31.32 -35.92
CA SER A 331 -21.47 -31.03 -34.67
C SER A 331 -22.17 -29.66 -34.66
N LEU A 332 -23.02 -29.42 -33.65
CA LEU A 332 -23.64 -28.12 -33.36
C LEU A 332 -22.78 -27.23 -32.45
N ARG A 333 -21.52 -27.59 -32.18
CA ARG A 333 -20.64 -26.81 -31.30
C ARG A 333 -20.11 -25.58 -32.04
N HIS A 334 -19.91 -24.47 -31.33
CA HIS A 334 -19.22 -23.30 -31.87
C HIS A 334 -17.90 -23.69 -32.54
N GLY A 335 -17.63 -23.14 -33.72
CA GLY A 335 -16.47 -23.49 -34.55
C GLY A 335 -16.68 -24.70 -35.48
N SER A 336 -17.80 -25.42 -35.36
CA SER A 336 -18.13 -26.50 -36.30
C SER A 336 -18.52 -25.94 -37.67
N VAL A 337 -18.03 -26.57 -38.73
CA VAL A 337 -18.35 -26.20 -40.11
C VAL A 337 -19.43 -27.13 -40.64
N TRP A 338 -20.49 -26.56 -41.18
CA TRP A 338 -21.55 -27.28 -41.88
C TRP A 338 -21.40 -27.05 -43.38
N THR A 339 -21.41 -28.14 -44.15
CA THR A 339 -21.28 -28.12 -45.60
C THR A 339 -22.59 -28.56 -46.23
N ALA A 340 -23.14 -27.74 -47.12
CA ALA A 340 -24.31 -28.09 -47.91
C ALA A 340 -23.87 -28.56 -49.31
N THR A 341 -24.29 -29.76 -49.71
CA THR A 341 -24.04 -30.35 -51.02
C THR A 341 -25.35 -30.53 -51.78
N CYS A 342 -25.46 -30.03 -53.02
CA CYS A 342 -26.65 -30.28 -53.83
C CYS A 342 -26.65 -31.74 -54.36
N LYS A 343 -27.82 -32.38 -54.42
CA LYS A 343 -28.02 -33.75 -54.93
C LYS A 343 -27.88 -33.79 -56.46
N SER A 344 -27.55 -34.96 -57.02
CA SER A 344 -27.39 -35.17 -58.46
C SER A 344 -28.63 -34.73 -59.24
N GLY A 345 -28.48 -33.78 -60.16
CA GLY A 345 -29.57 -33.18 -60.93
C GLY A 345 -29.90 -31.73 -60.55
N SER A 346 -29.34 -31.24 -59.43
CA SER A 346 -29.42 -29.85 -59.00
C SER A 346 -28.08 -29.15 -59.21
N SER A 347 -28.07 -28.08 -60.02
CA SER A 347 -26.90 -27.22 -60.16
C SER A 347 -26.89 -26.14 -59.08
N MET A 348 -25.78 -25.99 -58.37
CA MET A 348 -25.55 -24.88 -57.45
C MET A 348 -25.34 -23.60 -58.27
N TRP A 349 -26.22 -22.62 -58.12
CA TRP A 349 -26.03 -21.31 -58.74
C TRP A 349 -25.52 -20.33 -57.69
N SER A 350 -24.32 -19.79 -57.88
CA SER A 350 -23.86 -18.66 -57.07
C SER A 350 -24.53 -17.40 -57.61
N ALA A 351 -25.54 -16.87 -56.90
CA ALA A 351 -25.98 -15.52 -57.16
C ALA A 351 -24.91 -14.57 -56.60
N ALA A 352 -24.00 -14.08 -57.45
CA ALA A 352 -23.12 -12.99 -57.09
C ALA A 352 -23.96 -11.70 -57.04
N ALA A 353 -24.49 -11.38 -55.86
CA ALA A 353 -25.07 -10.06 -55.62
C ALA A 353 -23.92 -9.04 -55.60
N ALA A 354 -23.70 -8.37 -56.73
CA ALA A 354 -22.80 -7.23 -56.83
C ALA A 354 -23.45 -6.00 -56.17
N THR A 355 -23.42 -5.96 -54.84
CA THR A 355 -23.62 -4.72 -54.07
C THR A 355 -22.33 -4.44 -53.31
N ALA A 356 -21.78 -3.25 -53.55
CA ALA A 356 -20.52 -2.80 -53.00
C ALA A 356 -20.54 -2.85 -51.47
N GLY A 357 -19.61 -3.61 -50.89
CA GLY A 357 -19.37 -3.68 -49.45
C GLY A 357 -19.84 -4.98 -48.82
N VAL A 358 -18.90 -5.91 -48.65
CA VAL A 358 -18.99 -7.19 -47.92
C VAL A 358 -19.83 -8.27 -48.61
N LEU A 359 -19.15 -9.08 -49.42
CA LEU A 359 -19.66 -10.31 -50.03
C LEU A 359 -19.92 -11.38 -48.94
N SER A 360 -21.17 -11.53 -48.54
CA SER A 360 -21.65 -12.77 -47.89
C SER A 360 -22.29 -13.63 -48.98
N HIS A 361 -21.65 -14.74 -49.33
CA HIS A 361 -22.18 -15.67 -50.34
C HIS A 361 -23.35 -16.47 -49.76
N VAL A 362 -24.58 -16.16 -50.17
CA VAL A 362 -25.74 -17.01 -49.88
C VAL A 362 -25.90 -18.01 -51.03
N GLN A 363 -25.82 -19.30 -50.72
CA GLN A 363 -25.98 -20.39 -51.69
C GLN A 363 -27.40 -20.96 -51.61
N VAL A 364 -28.03 -21.18 -52.77
CA VAL A 364 -29.38 -21.75 -52.88
C VAL A 364 -29.35 -22.90 -53.91
N CYS A 365 -29.85 -24.08 -53.54
CA CYS A 365 -30.03 -25.21 -54.49
C CYS A 365 -31.43 -25.10 -55.13
N PHE A 366 -31.52 -25.33 -56.44
CA PHE A 366 -32.79 -25.36 -57.19
C PHE A 366 -33.09 -26.76 -57.74
N PHE A 367 -34.38 -27.08 -57.88
CA PHE A 367 -34.87 -28.33 -58.49
C PHE A 367 -36.00 -28.01 -59.49
N GLY A 368 -35.70 -28.00 -60.79
CA GLY A 368 -36.69 -27.78 -61.85
C GLY A 368 -37.31 -26.37 -61.92
N SER A 369 -38.07 -26.09 -62.99
CA SER A 369 -38.50 -24.73 -63.42
C SER A 369 -39.58 -24.04 -62.56
N ARG A 370 -39.64 -24.26 -61.24
CA ARG A 370 -40.55 -23.51 -60.35
C ARG A 370 -39.79 -22.91 -59.18
N ILE A 371 -39.94 -21.59 -59.03
CA ILE A 371 -39.34 -20.77 -57.98
C ILE A 371 -40.23 -20.87 -56.74
N GLY A 372 -39.73 -21.48 -55.68
CA GLY A 372 -40.28 -21.37 -54.33
C GLY A 372 -39.36 -20.52 -53.47
N VAL A 373 -39.81 -19.32 -53.07
CA VAL A 373 -39.11 -18.48 -52.10
C VAL A 373 -39.54 -18.89 -50.70
N VAL A 374 -38.62 -19.43 -49.90
CA VAL A 374 -38.87 -19.67 -48.48
C VAL A 374 -38.70 -18.34 -47.75
N GLY A 375 -39.82 -17.74 -47.34
CA GLY A 375 -39.83 -16.51 -46.56
C GLY A 375 -39.36 -16.75 -45.13
N MET A 376 -38.31 -16.05 -44.70
CA MET A 376 -38.02 -15.84 -43.28
C MET A 376 -39.13 -14.95 -42.69
N ARG A 377 -39.87 -15.47 -41.71
CA ARG A 377 -40.76 -14.64 -40.89
C ARG A 377 -39.90 -13.78 -39.97
N VAL A 378 -39.84 -12.49 -40.27
CA VAL A 378 -39.42 -11.45 -39.31
C VAL A 378 -40.61 -11.19 -38.39
N CYS A 379 -40.36 -11.21 -37.07
CA CYS A 379 -41.38 -10.88 -36.06
C CYS A 379 -41.95 -9.47 -36.31
N GLU A 380 -43.28 -9.36 -36.29
CA GLU A 380 -44.02 -8.11 -36.44
C GLU A 380 -43.75 -7.16 -35.27
N GLY A 381 -43.45 -5.90 -35.60
CA GLY A 381 -43.30 -4.78 -34.66
C GLY A 381 -43.16 -3.43 -35.38
N VAL A 382 -44.27 -2.94 -35.92
CA VAL A 382 -44.63 -1.52 -36.18
C VAL A 382 -43.68 -0.63 -37.03
N MET A 383 -44.21 -0.26 -38.21
CA MET A 383 -43.99 0.92 -39.07
C MET A 383 -43.01 2.02 -38.64
N ALA A 384 -41.94 2.22 -39.42
CA ALA A 384 -41.76 3.41 -40.28
C ALA A 384 -40.49 3.28 -41.13
N ALA A 385 -40.60 3.62 -42.42
CA ALA A 385 -39.55 3.53 -43.41
C ALA A 385 -38.48 4.61 -43.24
N PHE A 386 -37.21 4.20 -43.19
CA PHE A 386 -35.97 4.78 -43.75
C PHE A 386 -34.80 4.25 -42.90
N VAL A 387 -33.67 3.91 -43.53
CA VAL A 387 -32.46 3.26 -42.98
C VAL A 387 -32.46 1.72 -43.11
N LEU A 388 -32.10 1.24 -44.30
CA LEU A 388 -31.87 -0.18 -44.58
C LEU A 388 -30.53 -0.33 -45.32
N ALA A 389 -29.43 -0.11 -44.58
CA ALA A 389 -28.07 -0.46 -45.03
C ALA A 389 -27.09 -0.73 -43.88
N ILE A 390 -27.45 -0.46 -42.61
CA ILE A 390 -26.51 -0.55 -41.48
C ILE A 390 -26.87 -1.70 -40.50
N GLU A 391 -28.12 -2.15 -40.42
CA GLU A 391 -28.49 -3.23 -39.46
C GLU A 391 -28.27 -4.67 -39.96
N LEU A 392 -28.11 -4.90 -41.28
CA LEU A 392 -27.85 -6.28 -41.76
C LEU A 392 -26.45 -6.80 -41.37
N HIS A 393 -25.54 -5.90 -41.00
CA HIS A 393 -24.19 -6.25 -40.56
C HIS A 393 -24.11 -6.74 -39.11
N ALA A 394 -25.14 -6.47 -38.30
CA ALA A 394 -25.20 -6.91 -36.90
C ALA A 394 -25.78 -8.32 -36.76
N VAL A 395 -26.80 -8.68 -37.55
CA VAL A 395 -27.49 -9.97 -37.46
C VAL A 395 -26.66 -11.13 -38.02
N LEU A 396 -25.81 -10.89 -39.02
CA LEU A 396 -24.92 -11.92 -39.58
C LEU A 396 -23.63 -12.11 -38.78
N ARG A 397 -23.33 -11.26 -37.78
CA ARG A 397 -22.24 -11.50 -36.83
C ARG A 397 -22.63 -12.48 -35.72
N GLU A 398 -23.93 -12.72 -35.51
CA GLU A 398 -24.42 -13.70 -34.52
C GLU A 398 -24.64 -15.10 -35.09
N GLN A 399 -24.49 -15.28 -36.41
CA GLN A 399 -24.59 -16.60 -37.04
C GLN A 399 -23.20 -17.06 -37.51
N CYS A 400 -22.71 -18.13 -36.88
CA CYS A 400 -21.42 -18.76 -37.17
C CYS A 400 -21.44 -19.48 -38.53
N ILE A 401 -21.54 -18.75 -39.64
CA ILE A 401 -21.48 -19.31 -41.00
C ILE A 401 -20.27 -18.73 -41.72
N HIS A 402 -19.18 -19.51 -41.77
CA HIS A 402 -18.06 -19.23 -42.66
C HIS A 402 -18.31 -19.90 -44.02
N VAL A 403 -18.40 -19.10 -45.07
CA VAL A 403 -18.52 -19.59 -46.45
C VAL A 403 -17.13 -19.58 -47.09
N LEU A 404 -16.58 -20.76 -47.36
CA LEU A 404 -15.32 -20.91 -48.09
C LEU A 404 -15.58 -20.81 -49.62
N PRO A 405 -14.76 -20.07 -50.38
CA PRO A 405 -14.88 -20.03 -51.83
C PRO A 405 -14.41 -21.36 -52.46
N CYS A 406 -15.25 -21.97 -53.29
CA CYS A 406 -14.87 -23.12 -54.11
C CYS A 406 -13.94 -22.68 -55.26
N SER A 407 -12.76 -23.27 -55.36
CA SER A 407 -11.91 -23.15 -56.55
C SER A 407 -12.43 -24.08 -57.66
N LEU A 408 -12.78 -23.51 -58.81
CA LEU A 408 -13.02 -24.27 -60.03
C LEU A 408 -11.68 -24.76 -60.60
N HIS A 409 -11.60 -26.08 -60.81
CA HIS A 409 -10.53 -26.72 -61.56
C HIS A 409 -10.95 -26.71 -63.03
N ASP A 410 -10.25 -25.95 -63.87
CA ASP A 410 -10.39 -26.03 -65.33
C ASP A 410 -9.05 -26.47 -65.93
N GLY A 411 -9.12 -27.42 -66.86
CA GLY A 411 -7.98 -28.09 -67.45
C GLY A 411 -7.47 -27.42 -68.73
N GLY A 412 -6.14 -27.38 -68.87
CA GLY A 412 -5.43 -27.50 -70.15
C GLY A 412 -5.22 -26.23 -70.97
N GLU A 413 -3.99 -25.69 -70.94
CA GLU A 413 -3.01 -25.68 -72.05
C GLU A 413 -1.88 -24.66 -71.78
N SER A 414 -0.64 -25.15 -71.85
CA SER A 414 0.65 -24.41 -71.87
C SER A 414 0.90 -23.78 -73.27
N PRO A 415 1.73 -22.71 -73.46
CA PRO A 415 3.16 -22.73 -73.08
C PRO A 415 3.89 -21.39 -72.75
N SER A 416 5.12 -21.55 -72.24
CA SER A 416 6.35 -20.72 -72.47
C SER A 416 6.92 -19.85 -71.33
N VAL A 417 7.87 -20.44 -70.60
CA VAL A 417 9.23 -19.97 -70.21
C VAL A 417 9.50 -18.46 -69.94
N LEU A 418 9.90 -18.11 -68.70
CA LEU A 418 11.23 -17.53 -68.32
C LEU A 418 11.33 -17.13 -66.82
N GLN A 419 12.37 -17.67 -66.16
CA GLN A 419 13.24 -17.09 -65.11
C GLN A 419 12.73 -16.63 -63.72
N GLY A 420 13.17 -17.38 -62.68
CA GLY A 420 13.95 -16.84 -61.54
C GLY A 420 13.22 -16.49 -60.22
N PRO A 421 13.69 -16.94 -59.03
CA PRO A 421 13.00 -16.70 -57.76
C PRO A 421 13.41 -15.38 -57.11
N ARG A 422 12.44 -14.66 -56.52
CA ARG A 422 12.68 -13.60 -55.54
C ARG A 422 11.82 -13.84 -54.29
N VAL A 423 12.50 -13.96 -53.17
CA VAL A 423 11.95 -14.07 -51.81
C VAL A 423 11.79 -12.67 -51.26
N TYR A 424 10.60 -12.33 -50.75
CA TYR A 424 10.40 -11.19 -49.85
C TYR A 424 9.54 -11.63 -48.67
N ILE A 425 10.12 -11.51 -47.47
CA ILE A 425 9.44 -11.58 -46.18
C ILE A 425 9.07 -10.14 -45.83
N VAL A 426 7.78 -9.87 -45.61
CA VAL A 426 7.34 -8.58 -45.04
C VAL A 426 6.34 -8.86 -43.93
N SER A 427 6.77 -8.55 -42.72
CA SER A 427 6.02 -8.47 -41.47
C SER A 427 5.30 -7.11 -41.39
N PRO A 428 4.08 -7.01 -40.83
CA PRO A 428 3.51 -5.74 -40.41
C PRO A 428 3.57 -5.60 -38.88
N ILE A 429 4.42 -4.69 -38.40
CA ILE A 429 4.29 -4.05 -37.07
C ILE A 429 3.61 -2.70 -37.28
N CYS A 430 2.66 -2.44 -36.38
CA CYS A 430 1.75 -1.31 -36.29
C CYS A 430 2.37 0.08 -36.49
N GLY A 431 1.73 0.87 -37.35
CA GLY A 431 1.84 2.33 -37.38
C GLY A 431 0.75 2.97 -36.51
N VAL A 432 1.20 3.80 -35.57
CA VAL A 432 0.42 4.67 -34.70
C VAL A 432 -0.26 5.76 -35.54
N PHE A 433 -1.58 5.92 -35.41
CA PHE A 433 -2.30 7.10 -35.88
C PHE A 433 -2.81 7.90 -34.68
N ALA A 434 -2.23 9.08 -34.50
CA ALA A 434 -2.72 10.12 -33.61
C ALA A 434 -3.85 10.88 -34.32
N TYR A 435 -5.00 11.03 -33.65
CA TYR A 435 -6.05 11.97 -34.07
C TYR A 435 -6.00 13.21 -33.16
N PHE A 436 -5.79 14.36 -33.80
CA PHE A 436 -6.00 15.69 -33.25
C PHE A 436 -7.52 15.97 -33.18
N LEU A 437 -8.02 16.33 -32.01
CA LEU A 437 -9.35 16.91 -31.82
C LEU A 437 -9.19 18.37 -31.37
N GLN A 438 -9.43 19.30 -32.31
CA GLN A 438 -9.76 20.69 -31.99
C GLN A 438 -11.27 20.75 -31.72
N ALA A 439 -11.65 21.16 -30.51
CA ALA A 439 -13.01 21.58 -30.19
C ALA A 439 -12.99 23.01 -29.64
N THR A 440 -13.67 23.86 -30.37
CA THR A 440 -13.87 25.30 -30.19
C THR A 440 -14.75 25.58 -28.97
N LYS A 441 -14.30 26.47 -28.07
CA LYS A 441 -15.12 27.07 -27.01
C LYS A 441 -16.00 28.19 -27.59
N ILE A 442 -17.31 28.11 -27.40
CA ILE A 442 -18.26 29.22 -27.52
C ILE A 442 -18.89 29.44 -26.14
N LEU A 443 -18.88 30.71 -25.71
CA LEU A 443 -19.48 31.22 -24.48
C LEU A 443 -21.00 30.98 -24.44
N THR A 444 -21.54 30.69 -23.26
CA THR A 444 -22.81 31.29 -22.82
C THR A 444 -22.78 31.49 -21.31
N ALA A 445 -22.75 32.76 -20.90
CA ALA A 445 -23.07 33.19 -19.56
C ALA A 445 -24.60 33.35 -19.46
N CYS A 446 -25.20 32.74 -18.45
CA CYS A 446 -26.53 33.12 -17.97
C CYS A 446 -26.44 33.43 -16.49
N THR A 447 -26.75 34.68 -16.17
CA THR A 447 -27.05 35.25 -14.88
C THR A 447 -28.28 34.60 -14.24
N LEU A 448 -28.13 34.11 -13.01
CA LEU A 448 -28.84 34.62 -11.81
C LEU A 448 -28.16 34.06 -10.56
#